data_AF-A0A227J0Z2-F1
#
_entry.id   AF-A0A227J0Z2-F1
#
_cell.length_a   1.000
_cell.length_b   1.000
_cell.length_c   1.000
_cell.angle_alpha   90.00
_cell.angle_beta   90.00
_cell.angle_gamma   90.00
#
_symmetry.space_group_name_H-M   'P 1'
#
loop_
_entity.id
_entity.type
_entity.pdbx_description
1 polymer ?
#
loop_
_entity_poly.entity_id
_entity_poly.type
_entity_poly.pdbx_seq_one_letter_code
_entity_poly.pdbx_strand_id
1 'polypeptide(L)'
;FLDRHNIPHETIGGGHLMIRLKEQVHFQTGSAQLSSNSQDWLRKLGHYLAGRTDVDVVIDGHADSTGAASFNDTLSEKRAREVEKQMLASSIPRQR
;
A
#
# COMPACT_ATOMS: atom_id res chain seq x y z
N PHE A 1 -9.43 -12.10 4.93
CA PHE A 1 -8.39 -11.92 3.88
C PHE A 1 -7.03 -11.74 4.50
N LEU A 2 -6.87 -10.81 5.45
CA LEU A 2 -5.61 -10.54 6.14
C LEU A 2 -5.01 -11.79 6.79
N ASP A 3 -5.79 -12.51 7.63
CA ASP A 3 -5.32 -13.75 8.27
C ASP A 3 -5.00 -14.86 7.25
N ARG A 4 -5.81 -14.96 6.19
CA ARG A 4 -5.62 -15.96 5.14
C ARG A 4 -4.32 -15.75 4.36
N HIS A 5 -3.92 -14.50 4.18
CA HIS A 5 -2.68 -14.15 3.48
C HIS A 5 -1.50 -13.94 4.43
N ASN A 6 -1.66 -14.30 5.72
CA ASN A 6 -0.65 -14.12 6.76
C ASN A 6 -0.11 -12.67 6.81
N ILE A 7 -1.00 -11.70 6.55
CA ILE A 7 -0.63 -10.28 6.53
C ILE A 7 -0.64 -9.80 7.98
N PRO A 8 0.53 -9.45 8.54
CA PRO A 8 0.58 -8.90 9.88
C PRO A 8 -0.15 -7.57 9.89
N HIS A 9 -1.16 -7.45 10.74
CA HIS A 9 -1.98 -6.26 10.84
C HIS A 9 -2.27 -5.96 12.31
N GLU A 10 -2.52 -4.69 12.60
CA GLU A 10 -2.91 -4.20 13.90
C GLU A 10 -4.27 -3.54 13.81
N THR A 11 -5.18 -3.98 14.66
CA THR A 11 -6.48 -3.33 14.80
C THR A 11 -6.35 -2.21 15.81
N ILE A 12 -6.48 -0.98 15.33
CA ILE A 12 -6.50 0.20 16.19
C ILE A 12 -7.94 0.39 16.64
N GLY A 13 -8.21 0.10 17.91
CA GLY A 13 -9.52 0.31 18.52
C GLY A 13 -9.86 1.79 18.64
N GLY A 14 -11.06 2.18 18.23
CA GLY A 14 -11.60 3.54 18.25
C GLY A 14 -13.09 3.55 17.86
N GLY A 15 -13.64 4.72 17.54
CA GLY A 15 -15.04 4.84 17.06
C GLY A 15 -15.30 4.15 15.70
N HIS A 16 -14.24 3.81 14.96
CA HIS A 16 -14.27 3.07 13.71
C HIS A 16 -13.16 2.00 13.69
N LEU A 17 -13.38 0.90 12.97
CA LEU A 17 -12.41 -0.18 12.80
C LEU A 17 -11.27 0.31 11.89
N MET A 18 -10.13 0.70 12.48
CA MET A 18 -8.91 0.97 11.73
C MET A 18 -8.01 -0.26 11.72
N ILE A 19 -7.55 -0.65 10.53
CA ILE A 19 -6.58 -1.72 10.35
C ILE A 19 -5.30 -1.11 9.80
N ARG A 20 -4.23 -1.18 10.59
CA ARG A 20 -2.88 -0.82 10.15
C ARG A 20 -2.16 -2.07 9.66
N LEU A 21 -1.80 -2.10 8.39
CA LEU A 21 -1.00 -3.17 7.83
C LEU A 21 0.46 -2.97 8.28
N LYS A 22 1.08 -4.02 8.85
CA LYS A 22 2.51 -4.03 9.21
C LYS A 22 3.40 -4.50 8.06
N GLU A 23 2.79 -5.00 6.98
CA GLU A 23 3.52 -5.37 5.77
C GLU A 23 4.16 -4.12 5.15
N GLN A 24 5.47 -4.17 4.95
CA GLN A 24 6.20 -3.08 4.33
C GLN A 24 6.17 -3.24 2.81
N VAL A 25 5.80 -2.16 2.12
CA VAL A 25 5.93 -2.10 0.67
C VAL A 25 7.40 -1.92 0.34
N HIS A 26 7.99 -2.93 -0.30
CA HIS A 26 9.38 -2.90 -0.73
C HIS A 26 9.51 -2.31 -2.13
N PHE A 27 10.47 -1.40 -2.27
CA PHE A 27 10.85 -0.78 -3.53
C PHE A 27 12.26 -1.21 -3.93
N GLN A 28 12.55 -1.15 -5.22
CA GLN A 28 13.93 -1.26 -5.69
C GLN A 28 14.78 -0.10 -5.13
N THR A 29 16.02 -0.41 -4.73
CA THR A 29 16.95 0.57 -4.15
C THR A 29 17.11 1.78 -5.05
N GLY A 30 16.92 2.99 -4.50
CA GLY A 30 17.00 4.26 -5.24
C GLY A 30 15.84 4.53 -6.22
N SER A 31 14.80 3.70 -6.22
CA SER A 31 13.67 3.82 -7.14
C SER A 31 12.31 3.85 -6.41
N ALA A 32 11.30 4.34 -7.13
CA ALA A 32 9.89 4.21 -6.77
C ALA A 32 9.25 2.94 -7.37
N GLN A 33 10.04 2.11 -8.06
CA GLN A 33 9.58 0.86 -8.62
C GLN A 33 9.33 -0.17 -7.52
N LEU A 34 8.09 -0.65 -7.43
CA LEU A 34 7.68 -1.70 -6.50
C LEU A 34 8.38 -3.02 -6.81
N SER A 35 8.78 -3.75 -5.77
CA SER A 35 9.24 -5.13 -5.93
C SER A 35 8.10 -6.02 -6.46
N SER A 36 8.42 -7.09 -7.18
CA SER A 36 7.40 -8.03 -7.70
C SER A 36 6.50 -8.58 -6.58
N ASN A 37 7.07 -8.88 -5.42
CA ASN A 37 6.31 -9.34 -4.26
C ASN A 37 5.32 -8.28 -3.77
N SER A 38 5.76 -7.02 -3.65
CA SER A 38 4.89 -5.91 -3.24
C SER A 38 3.83 -5.58 -4.27
N GLN A 39 4.12 -5.69 -5.57
CA GLN A 39 3.12 -5.55 -6.62
C GLN A 39 2.03 -6.62 -6.50
N ASP A 40 2.41 -7.88 -6.35
CA ASP A 40 1.47 -9.00 -6.19
C ASP A 40 0.59 -8.85 -4.96
N TRP A 41 1.18 -8.40 -3.86
CA TRP A 41 0.48 -8.10 -2.63
C TRP A 41 -0.53 -6.95 -2.78
N LEU A 42 -0.10 -5.81 -3.35
CA LEU A 42 -0.97 -4.65 -3.61
C LEU A 42 -2.11 -5.00 -4.56
N ARG A 43 -1.88 -5.85 -5.56
CA ARG A 43 -2.95 -6.31 -6.46
C ARG A 43 -4.02 -7.10 -5.71
N LYS A 44 -3.62 -8.06 -4.88
CA LYS A 44 -4.57 -8.85 -4.07
C LYS A 44 -5.34 -7.97 -3.10
N LEU A 45 -4.66 -7.02 -2.45
CA LEU A 45 -5.28 -6.07 -1.53
C LEU A 45 -6.28 -5.15 -2.26
N GLY A 46 -5.89 -4.59 -3.41
CA GLY A 46 -6.74 -3.75 -4.23
C GLY A 46 -8.00 -4.48 -4.71
N HIS A 47 -7.89 -5.74 -5.16
CA HIS A 47 -9.06 -6.55 -5.52
C HIS A 47 -9.99 -6.83 -4.34
N TYR A 48 -9.43 -7.07 -3.15
CA TYR A 48 -10.23 -7.28 -1.95
C TYR A 48 -10.97 -6.01 -1.51
N LEU A 49 -10.33 -4.85 -1.65
CA LEU A 49 -10.91 -3.55 -1.32
C LEU A 49 -11.87 -3.03 -2.39
N ALA A 50 -11.71 -3.42 -3.66
CA ALA A 50 -12.58 -3.04 -4.77
C ALA A 50 -14.07 -3.37 -4.52
N GLY A 51 -14.32 -4.46 -3.78
CA GLY A 51 -15.68 -4.89 -3.41
C GLY A 51 -16.20 -4.31 -2.09
N ARG A 52 -15.44 -3.42 -1.44
CA ARG A 52 -15.72 -2.88 -0.10
C ARG A 52 -15.87 -1.37 -0.16
N THR A 53 -17.12 -0.89 -0.23
CA THR A 53 -17.45 0.55 -0.14
C THR A 53 -17.58 1.02 1.30
N ASP A 54 -17.42 0.13 2.27
CA ASP A 54 -17.52 0.36 3.71
C ASP A 54 -16.16 0.65 4.38
N VAL A 55 -15.08 0.70 3.58
CA VAL A 55 -13.70 0.85 4.08
C VAL A 55 -13.02 2.04 3.42
N ASP A 56 -12.58 2.99 4.24
CA ASP A 56 -11.66 4.03 3.81
C ASP A 56 -10.21 3.53 3.86
N VAL A 57 -9.47 3.77 2.78
CA VAL A 57 -8.08 3.33 2.63
C VAL A 57 -7.18 4.55 2.71
N VAL A 58 -6.32 4.59 3.73
CA VAL A 58 -5.30 5.63 3.88
C VAL A 58 -3.93 5.02 3.58
N ILE A 59 -3.23 5.60 2.60
CA ILE A 59 -1.87 5.19 2.23
C ILE A 59 -0.91 6.21 2.84
N ASP A 60 -0.12 5.78 3.82
CA ASP A 60 0.94 6.58 4.42
C ASP A 60 2.31 6.03 3.98
N GLY A 61 3.08 6.84 3.26
CA GLY A 61 4.36 6.47 2.69
C GLY A 61 5.51 7.16 3.41
N HIS A 62 6.26 6.42 4.22
CA HIS A 62 7.53 6.89 4.77
C HIS A 62 8.69 6.29 3.96
N ALA A 63 9.57 7.09 3.36
CA ALA A 63 10.87 6.58 2.92
C ALA A 63 11.83 6.50 4.12
N ASP A 64 12.66 5.46 4.12
CA ASP A 64 13.76 5.35 5.08
C ASP A 64 14.63 6.62 5.05
N SER A 65 15.08 7.06 6.22
CA SER A 65 15.88 8.27 6.42
C SER A 65 17.32 8.18 5.87
N THR A 66 17.63 7.17 5.06
CA THR A 66 18.96 6.91 4.52
C THR A 66 19.15 7.70 3.23
N GLY A 67 19.53 8.98 3.32
CA GLY A 67 19.79 9.85 2.16
C GLY A 67 19.60 11.33 2.44
N ALA A 68 19.82 12.18 1.43
CA ALA A 68 19.52 13.61 1.52
C ALA A 68 18.00 13.82 1.67
N ALA A 69 17.58 14.64 2.63
CA ALA A 69 16.16 14.85 2.97
C ALA A 69 15.29 15.20 1.73
N SER A 70 15.74 16.12 0.88
CA SER A 70 15.02 16.51 -0.34
C SER A 70 14.87 15.38 -1.37
N PHE A 71 15.84 14.48 -1.44
CA PHE A 71 15.77 13.29 -2.29
C PHE A 71 14.78 12.28 -1.71
N ASN A 72 14.79 12.09 -0.39
CA ASN A 72 13.89 11.18 0.31
C ASN A 72 12.43 11.68 0.27
N ASP A 73 12.19 12.99 0.33
CA ASP A 73 10.86 13.59 0.20
C ASP A 73 10.27 13.33 -1.19
N THR A 74 11.04 13.65 -2.23
CA THR A 74 10.63 13.42 -3.63
C THR A 74 10.42 11.93 -3.91
N LEU A 75 11.28 11.07 -3.35
CA LEU A 75 11.19 9.62 -3.51
C LEU A 75 9.99 9.05 -2.75
N SER A 76 9.69 9.52 -1.54
CA SER A 76 8.51 9.14 -0.75
C SER A 76 7.23 9.46 -1.51
N GLU A 77 7.12 10.67 -2.05
CA GLU A 77 5.95 11.09 -2.81
C GLU A 77 5.77 10.24 -4.10
N LYS A 78 6.86 9.93 -4.80
CA LYS A 78 6.82 9.02 -5.96
C LYS A 78 6.40 7.60 -5.57
N ARG A 79 6.89 7.09 -4.45
CA ARG A 79 6.55 5.77 -3.90
C ARG A 79 5.07 5.69 -3.53
N ALA A 80 4.55 6.69 -2.83
CA ALA A 80 3.13 6.78 -2.48
C ALA A 80 2.24 6.80 -3.74
N ARG A 81 2.59 7.62 -4.74
CA ARG A 81 1.89 7.67 -6.03
C ARG A 81 1.91 6.34 -6.78
N GLU A 82 3.02 5.60 -6.76
CA GLU A 82 3.08 4.30 -7.43
C GLU A 82 2.23 3.24 -6.72
N VAL A 83 2.18 3.27 -5.38
CA VAL A 83 1.28 2.42 -4.59
C VAL A 83 -0.18 2.74 -4.90
N GLU A 84 -0.55 4.02 -4.89
CA GLU A 84 -1.90 4.47 -5.25
C GLU A 84 -2.29 4.00 -6.66
N LYS A 85 -1.42 4.24 -7.65
CA LYS A 85 -1.64 3.81 -9.03
C LYS A 85 -1.82 2.29 -9.13
N GLN A 86 -1.02 1.51 -8.41
CA GLN A 86 -1.15 0.05 -8.39
C GLN A 86 -2.46 -0.41 -7.74
N MET A 87 -2.89 0.26 -6.67
CA MET A 87 -4.17 -0.01 -6.02
C MET A 87 -5.35 0.37 -6.92
N LEU A 88 -5.32 1.52 -7.57
CA LEU A 88 -6.35 1.95 -8.53
C LEU A 88 -6.45 0.99 -9.72
N ALA A 89 -5.31 0.59 -10.29
CA ALA A 89 -5.26 -0.40 -11.38
C ALA A 89 -5.87 -1.76 -10.98
N SER A 90 -5.84 -2.09 -9.69
CA SER A 90 -6.39 -3.34 -9.14
C SER A 90 -7.82 -3.17 -8.62
N SER A 91 -8.21 -1.94 -8.28
CA SER A 91 -9.55 -1.59 -7.80
C SER A 91 -10.57 -1.47 -8.92
N ILE A 92 -10.13 -1.26 -10.17
CA ILE A 92 -10.99 -1.35 -11.34
C ILE A 92 -11.22 -2.84 -11.61
N PRO A 93 -12.44 -3.37 -11.41
CA PRO A 93 -12.74 -4.72 -11.86
C PRO A 93 -12.48 -4.78 -13.36
N ARG A 94 -11.81 -5.83 -13.84
CA ARG A 94 -11.63 -6.11 -15.28
C ARG A 94 -12.96 -6.47 -16.00
N GLN A 95 -14.07 -5.86 -15.59
CA GLN A 95 -15.38 -5.95 -16.21
C GLN A 95 -15.89 -4.54 -16.50
N ARG A 96 -15.59 -4.05 -17.70
CA ARG A 96 -16.50 -3.18 -18.45
C ARG A 96 -16.85 -3.89 -19.74
#